data_AF-A0A1V6G0I4-F1
#
_entry.id   AF-A0A1V6G0I4-F1
#
_cell.length_a   1.000
_cell.length_b   1.000
_cell.length_c   1.000
_cell.angle_alpha   90.00
_cell.angle_beta   90.00
_cell.angle_gamma   90.00
#
_symmetry.space_group_name_H-M   'P 1'
#
loop_
_entity.id
_entity.type
_entity.pdbx_description
1 polymer ?
#
loop_
_entity_poly.entity_id
_entity_poly.type
_entity_poly.pdbx_seq_one_letter_code
_entity_poly.pdbx_strand_id
1 'polypeptide(L)'
;MARAIGAVNRALGRLGGTVLAVGPGRWGTHMASLGVPVTFSEINHIAALCEVAQMHAALTPDISLGTHFFGELVEMNMLYFALFPERPGNRLDLARLAAGTDCLPELVPDLAPTMRPVLRLLRADRLEPDGLWLAADAPEQCVTVGRR
;
A
#
# COMPACT_ATOMS: atom_id res chain seq x y z
N MET A 1 -2.43 5.07 -13.83
CA MET A 1 -2.31 4.62 -12.42
C MET A 1 -3.26 3.46 -12.15
N ALA A 2 -4.57 3.68 -11.97
CA ALA A 2 -5.64 2.68 -11.83
C ALA A 2 -5.38 1.34 -12.58
N ARG A 3 -5.34 1.38 -13.92
CA ARG A 3 -5.07 0.20 -14.77
C ARG A 3 -3.77 -0.55 -14.45
N ALA A 4 -2.72 0.17 -14.07
CA ALA A 4 -1.42 -0.40 -13.71
C ALA A 4 -1.50 -1.12 -12.36
N ILE A 5 -2.11 -0.50 -11.36
CA ILE A 5 -2.38 -1.13 -10.06
C ILE A 5 -3.26 -2.37 -10.26
N GLY A 6 -4.33 -2.26 -11.04
CA GLY A 6 -5.20 -3.40 -11.36
C GLY A 6 -4.47 -4.55 -12.08
N ALA A 7 -3.50 -4.25 -12.96
CA ALA A 7 -2.68 -5.28 -13.60
C ALA A 7 -1.78 -6.02 -12.59
N VAL A 8 -1.17 -5.27 -11.66
CA VAL A 8 -0.37 -5.81 -10.57
C VAL A 8 -1.24 -6.63 -9.62
N ASN A 9 -2.38 -6.11 -9.19
CA ASN A 9 -3.32 -6.78 -8.30
C ASN A 9 -3.80 -8.13 -8.87
N ARG A 10 -4.14 -8.19 -10.18
CA ARG A 10 -4.49 -9.46 -10.85
C ARG A 10 -3.32 -10.43 -10.90
N ALA A 11 -2.09 -9.95 -11.10
CA ALA A 11 -0.92 -10.80 -11.12
C ALA A 11 -0.60 -11.36 -9.71
N LEU A 12 -0.72 -10.53 -8.68
CA LEU A 12 -0.56 -10.92 -7.28
C LEU A 12 -1.62 -11.93 -6.84
N GLY A 13 -2.89 -11.74 -7.25
CA GLY A 13 -3.97 -12.71 -6.98
C GLY A 13 -3.71 -14.11 -7.56
N ARG A 14 -2.94 -14.22 -8.65
CA ARG A 14 -2.50 -15.51 -9.21
C ARG A 14 -1.30 -16.12 -8.50
N LEU A 15 -0.36 -15.28 -8.04
CA LEU A 15 0.85 -15.71 -7.33
C LEU A 15 0.51 -16.21 -5.92
N GLY A 16 -0.51 -15.61 -5.30
CA GLY A 16 -0.86 -15.82 -3.91
C GLY A 16 0.09 -15.10 -2.94
N GLY A 17 -0.20 -15.22 -1.65
CA GLY A 17 0.55 -14.57 -0.57
C GLY A 17 -0.12 -13.31 -0.04
N THR A 18 0.49 -12.73 0.99
CA THR A 18 -0.02 -11.55 1.70
C THR A 18 0.62 -10.29 1.13
N VAL A 19 -0.22 -9.36 0.65
CA VAL A 19 0.22 -8.10 0.05
C VAL A 19 -0.19 -6.95 0.95
N LEU A 20 0.80 -6.13 1.33
CA LEU A 20 0.59 -4.82 1.93
C LEU A 20 0.78 -3.75 0.85
N ALA A 21 -0.27 -3.01 0.52
CA ALA A 21 -0.18 -1.82 -0.31
C ALA A 21 0.10 -0.61 0.57
N VAL A 22 1.09 0.20 0.19
CA VAL A 22 1.44 1.44 0.88
C VAL A 22 1.49 2.56 -0.14
N GLY A 23 0.79 3.66 0.09
CA GLY A 23 0.79 4.78 -0.84
C GLY A 23 0.33 6.11 -0.23
N PRO A 24 0.59 7.23 -0.91
CA PRO A 24 0.29 8.56 -0.38
C PRO A 24 -1.21 8.89 -0.47
N GLY A 25 -1.70 9.62 0.52
CA GLY A 25 -3.03 10.22 0.52
C GLY A 25 -4.18 9.20 0.44
N ARG A 26 -5.33 9.65 -0.05
CA ARG A 26 -6.57 8.86 -0.14
C ARG A 26 -6.51 7.92 -1.35
N TRP A 27 -6.61 6.62 -1.12
CA TRP A 27 -6.87 5.64 -2.17
C TRP A 27 -8.36 5.69 -2.53
N GLY A 28 -8.68 5.57 -3.82
CA GLY A 28 -10.07 5.72 -4.29
C GLY A 28 -10.48 7.15 -4.65
N THR A 29 -9.54 8.09 -4.62
CA THR A 29 -9.79 9.47 -5.08
C THR A 29 -9.87 9.53 -6.62
N HIS A 30 -10.67 10.44 -7.16
CA HIS A 30 -10.60 10.77 -8.60
C HIS A 30 -9.44 11.73 -8.92
N MET A 31 -8.83 12.35 -7.90
CA MET A 31 -7.79 13.36 -8.03
C MET A 31 -6.44 12.80 -7.56
N ALA A 32 -5.53 12.55 -8.50
CA ALA A 32 -4.17 12.07 -8.19
C ALA A 32 -3.37 13.02 -7.28
N SER A 33 -3.73 14.31 -7.24
CA SER A 33 -3.15 15.27 -6.30
C SER A 33 -3.52 15.02 -4.85
N LEU A 34 -4.56 14.22 -4.57
CA LEU A 34 -5.04 13.87 -3.22
C LEU A 34 -4.70 12.44 -2.79
N GLY A 35 -4.08 11.65 -3.66
CA GLY A 35 -3.73 10.27 -3.39
C GLY A 35 -3.78 9.38 -4.62
N VAL A 36 -4.17 8.12 -4.42
CA VAL A 36 -4.08 7.07 -5.45
C VAL A 36 -5.43 6.82 -6.11
N PRO A 37 -5.60 7.14 -7.41
CA PRO A 37 -6.84 6.88 -8.11
C PRO A 37 -6.96 5.41 -8.50
N VAL A 38 -7.88 4.71 -7.84
CA VAL A 38 -8.21 3.30 -8.05
C VAL A 38 -9.69 3.03 -7.74
N THR A 39 -10.24 1.94 -8.27
CA THR A 39 -11.48 1.32 -7.76
C THR A 39 -11.15 0.13 -6.85
N PHE A 40 -12.10 -0.33 -6.03
CA PHE A 40 -11.86 -1.48 -5.15
C PHE A 40 -11.45 -2.75 -5.93
N SER A 41 -12.05 -2.99 -7.09
CA SER A 41 -11.69 -4.10 -8.00
C SER A 41 -10.23 -4.08 -8.48
N GLU A 42 -9.55 -2.94 -8.39
CA GLU A 42 -8.14 -2.83 -8.73
C GLU A 42 -7.21 -3.16 -7.56
N ILE A 43 -7.74 -3.35 -6.35
CA ILE A 43 -6.99 -3.64 -5.13
C ILE A 43 -7.55 -4.83 -4.34
N ASN A 44 -8.58 -5.51 -4.83
CA ASN A 44 -9.30 -6.57 -4.11
C ASN A 44 -8.50 -7.85 -3.79
N HIS A 45 -7.22 -7.96 -4.19
CA HIS A 45 -6.33 -9.06 -3.79
C HIS A 45 -5.28 -8.65 -2.75
N ILE A 46 -5.28 -7.40 -2.29
CA ILE A 46 -4.39 -6.98 -1.19
C ILE A 46 -4.95 -7.45 0.16
N ALA A 47 -4.06 -7.73 1.12
CA ALA A 47 -4.46 -8.11 2.47
C ALA A 47 -4.51 -6.92 3.42
N ALA A 48 -3.67 -5.91 3.16
CA ALA A 48 -3.61 -4.69 3.96
C ALA A 48 -3.36 -3.46 3.08
N LEU A 49 -3.98 -2.34 3.46
CA LEU A 49 -3.83 -1.04 2.83
C LEU A 49 -3.36 -0.01 3.87
N CYS A 50 -2.24 0.64 3.57
CA CYS A 50 -1.66 1.72 4.35
C CYS A 50 -1.72 3.04 3.56
N GLU A 51 -2.50 4.00 4.06
CA GLU A 51 -2.49 5.37 3.56
C GLU A 51 -1.45 6.19 4.32
N VAL A 52 -0.43 6.68 3.62
CA VAL A 52 0.58 7.57 4.20
C VAL A 52 0.04 9.00 4.14
N ALA A 53 -0.13 9.62 5.30
CA ALA A 53 -0.60 10.99 5.49
C ALA A 53 0.48 12.03 5.12
N GLN A 54 1.09 11.86 3.96
CA GLN A 54 2.13 12.73 3.43
C GLN A 54 1.65 13.24 2.08
N MET A 55 1.34 14.54 2.04
CA MET A 55 1.02 15.27 0.82
C MET A 55 1.76 16.61 0.80
N HIS A 56 1.81 17.27 -0.34
CA HIS A 56 2.47 18.56 -0.51
C HIS A 56 1.98 19.57 0.56
N ALA A 57 2.87 20.46 1.02
CA ALA A 57 2.69 21.35 2.17
C ALA A 57 1.43 22.25 2.21
N ALA A 58 0.62 22.28 1.14
CA ALA A 58 -0.60 23.06 1.02
C ALA A 58 -1.90 22.22 1.04
N LEU A 59 -1.82 20.89 1.18
CA LEU A 59 -2.98 20.01 1.21
C LEU A 59 -2.86 19.02 2.37
N THR A 60 -3.69 19.20 3.39
CA THR A 60 -3.93 18.15 4.38
C THR A 60 -4.72 17.05 3.67
N PRO A 61 -4.20 15.82 3.52
CA PRO A 61 -4.98 14.73 2.97
C PRO A 61 -6.19 14.52 3.88
N ASP A 62 -7.38 14.62 3.30
CA ASP A 62 -8.57 14.13 3.95
C ASP A 62 -8.50 12.60 3.84
N ILE A 63 -7.85 11.95 4.82
CA ILE A 63 -7.78 10.49 4.90
C ILE A 63 -9.20 10.02 5.17
N SER A 64 -9.79 9.30 4.21
CA SER A 64 -11.19 8.87 4.31
C SER A 64 -11.44 7.86 5.43
N LEU A 65 -10.37 7.36 6.06
CA LEU A 65 -10.36 6.24 6.99
C LEU A 65 -11.11 5.02 6.42
N GLY A 66 -10.97 4.82 5.10
CA GLY A 66 -11.61 3.73 4.39
C GLY A 66 -13.11 3.93 4.14
N THR A 67 -13.72 5.07 4.47
CA THR A 67 -15.17 5.30 4.27
C THR A 67 -15.63 5.12 2.82
N HIS A 68 -14.75 5.36 1.84
CA HIS A 68 -15.05 5.13 0.42
C HIS A 68 -15.20 3.64 0.08
N PHE A 69 -14.54 2.75 0.83
CA PHE A 69 -14.50 1.30 0.59
C PHE A 69 -14.93 0.50 1.81
N PHE A 70 -15.65 1.09 2.77
CA PHE A 70 -15.79 0.49 4.09
C PHE A 70 -16.48 -0.88 4.04
N GLY A 71 -17.54 -0.99 3.23
CA GLY A 71 -18.24 -2.25 3.04
C GLY A 71 -17.33 -3.33 2.46
N GLU A 72 -16.58 -2.99 1.43
CA GLU A 72 -15.66 -3.90 0.74
C GLU A 72 -14.46 -4.30 1.62
N LEU A 73 -13.93 -3.37 2.43
CA LEU A 73 -12.85 -3.65 3.38
C LEU A 73 -13.28 -4.69 4.42
N VAL A 74 -14.49 -4.53 4.97
CA VAL A 74 -15.08 -5.47 5.92
C VAL A 74 -15.36 -6.82 5.25
N GLU A 75 -15.98 -6.80 4.07
CA GLU A 75 -16.35 -8.01 3.33
C GLU A 75 -15.12 -8.86 2.95
N MET A 76 -14.03 -8.21 2.55
CA MET A 76 -12.80 -8.88 2.13
C MET A 76 -11.83 -9.15 3.28
N ASN A 77 -12.20 -8.82 4.52
CA ASN A 77 -11.33 -8.91 5.70
C ASN A 77 -9.96 -8.22 5.47
N MET A 78 -10.00 -7.04 4.86
CA MET A 78 -8.81 -6.27 4.49
C MET A 78 -8.45 -5.31 5.63
N LEU A 79 -7.22 -5.40 6.13
CA LEU A 79 -6.72 -4.48 7.13
C LEU A 79 -6.51 -3.10 6.50
N TYR A 80 -7.08 -2.05 7.08
CA TYR A 80 -6.87 -0.67 6.67
C TYR A 80 -6.27 0.14 7.83
N PHE A 81 -5.23 0.93 7.55
CA PHE A 81 -4.66 1.86 8.53
C PHE A 81 -4.01 3.07 7.85
N ALA A 82 -3.88 4.15 8.61
CA ALA A 82 -3.22 5.36 8.16
C ALA A 82 -1.92 5.59 8.95
N LEU A 83 -0.84 5.90 8.24
CA LEU A 83 0.46 6.25 8.82
C LEU A 83 0.66 7.75 8.71
N PHE A 84 0.89 8.43 9.84
CA PHE A 84 1.18 9.86 9.87
C PHE A 84 2.68 10.08 10.18
N PRO A 85 3.54 10.36 9.20
CA PRO A 85 4.99 10.41 9.42
C PRO A 85 5.41 11.43 10.48
N GLU A 86 4.69 12.56 10.59
CA GLU A 86 4.97 13.63 11.54
C GLU A 86 4.51 13.32 12.98
N ARG A 87 3.73 12.24 13.21
CA ARG A 87 3.29 11.89 14.56
C ARG A 87 4.43 11.17 15.32
N PRO A 88 4.74 11.60 16.55
CA PRO A 88 5.73 10.90 17.38
C PRO A 88 5.42 9.41 17.51
N GLY A 89 6.45 8.57 17.33
CA GLY A 89 6.32 7.11 17.40
C GLY A 89 6.08 6.43 16.05
N ASN A 90 5.57 7.15 15.04
CA ASN A 90 5.42 6.61 13.69
C ASN A 90 6.76 6.55 12.96
N ARG A 91 6.98 5.48 12.20
CA ARG A 91 8.23 5.26 11.46
C ARG A 91 7.94 4.66 10.09
N LEU A 92 8.60 5.19 9.07
CA LEU A 92 8.66 4.62 7.73
C LEU A 92 10.11 4.68 7.23
N ASP A 93 10.76 3.53 7.11
CA ASP A 93 12.14 3.45 6.61
C ASP A 93 12.15 3.53 5.07
N LEU A 94 11.99 4.75 4.56
CA LEU A 94 12.00 5.02 3.13
C LEU A 94 13.33 4.62 2.48
N ALA A 95 14.45 4.71 3.20
CA ALA A 95 15.76 4.34 2.68
C ALA A 95 15.84 2.83 2.43
N ARG A 96 15.38 2.02 3.38
CA ARG A 96 15.30 0.56 3.21
C ARG A 96 14.36 0.17 2.08
N LEU A 97 13.19 0.79 1.99
CA LEU A 97 12.24 0.54 0.90
C LEU A 97 12.84 0.94 -0.45
N ALA A 98 13.53 2.08 -0.53
CA ALA A 98 14.21 2.55 -1.73
C ALA A 98 15.31 1.58 -2.19
N ALA A 99 16.11 1.07 -1.25
CA ALA A 99 17.21 0.15 -1.53
C ALA A 99 16.77 -1.28 -1.93
N GLY A 100 15.53 -1.67 -1.61
CA GLY A 100 15.00 -2.99 -1.96
C GLY A 100 14.96 -3.25 -3.47
N THR A 101 15.09 -4.51 -3.89
CA THR A 101 14.98 -4.88 -5.32
C THR A 101 13.54 -4.77 -5.80
N ASP A 102 13.31 -3.97 -6.84
CA ASP A 102 12.00 -3.88 -7.47
C ASP A 102 11.72 -5.12 -8.32
N CYS A 103 10.73 -5.92 -7.89
CA CYS A 103 10.29 -7.15 -8.52
C CYS A 103 9.14 -6.90 -9.51
N LEU A 104 8.68 -5.64 -9.66
CA LEU A 104 7.60 -5.28 -10.57
C LEU A 104 7.87 -5.67 -12.03
N PRO A 105 9.10 -5.52 -12.58
CA PRO A 105 9.42 -5.96 -13.94
C PRO A 105 9.30 -7.47 -14.13
N GLU A 106 9.56 -8.27 -13.09
CA GLU A 106 9.43 -9.73 -13.12
C GLU A 106 7.94 -10.14 -13.14
N LEU A 107 7.09 -9.43 -12.39
CA LEU A 107 5.68 -9.78 -12.25
C LEU A 107 4.80 -9.28 -13.40
N VAL A 108 5.03 -8.06 -13.87
CA VAL A 108 4.24 -7.41 -14.93
C VAL A 108 5.20 -6.78 -15.95
N PRO A 109 5.79 -7.58 -16.86
CA PRO A 109 6.83 -7.10 -17.78
C PRO A 109 6.30 -6.01 -18.73
N ASP A 110 5.04 -6.12 -19.14
CA ASP A 110 4.37 -5.21 -20.08
C ASP A 110 3.86 -3.91 -19.44
N LEU A 111 4.24 -3.63 -18.19
CA LEU A 111 3.83 -2.41 -17.53
C LEU A 111 4.42 -1.18 -18.24
N ALA A 112 3.55 -0.19 -18.51
CA ALA A 112 3.94 1.05 -19.17
C ALA A 112 5.17 1.69 -18.50
N PRO A 113 6.21 2.11 -19.27
CA PRO A 113 7.44 2.66 -18.71
C PRO A 113 7.22 3.86 -17.77
N THR A 114 6.19 4.67 -18.04
CA THR A 114 5.80 5.82 -17.21
C THR A 114 5.32 5.46 -15.81
N MET A 115 4.95 4.20 -15.58
CA MET A 115 4.48 3.69 -14.28
C MET A 115 5.62 3.20 -13.37
N ARG A 116 6.78 2.86 -13.93
CA ARG A 116 7.94 2.32 -13.21
C ARG A 116 8.50 3.26 -12.12
N PRO A 117 8.53 4.60 -12.27
CA PRO A 117 9.05 5.46 -11.20
C PRO A 117 8.07 5.68 -10.04
N VAL A 118 6.78 5.33 -10.20
CA VAL A 118 5.73 5.64 -9.23
C VAL A 118 5.13 4.39 -8.56
N LEU A 119 5.43 3.20 -9.08
CA LEU A 119 4.97 1.93 -8.53
C LEU A 119 6.16 1.00 -8.40
N ARG A 120 6.27 0.32 -7.26
CA ARG A 120 7.31 -0.66 -6.97
C ARG A 120 6.69 -1.86 -6.27
N LEU A 121 7.26 -3.03 -6.51
CA LEU A 121 6.90 -4.25 -5.82
C LEU A 121 8.13 -4.81 -5.12
N LEU A 122 8.09 -4.87 -3.80
CA LEU A 122 9.16 -5.44 -3.00
C LEU A 122 8.69 -6.78 -2.45
N ARG A 123 9.54 -7.81 -2.49
CA ARG A 123 9.26 -9.06 -1.80
C ARG A 123 9.79 -9.03 -0.38
N ALA A 124 8.92 -9.39 0.57
CA ALA A 124 9.24 -9.42 2.00
C ALA A 124 10.44 -10.34 2.32
N ASP A 125 10.52 -11.50 1.68
CA ASP A 125 11.61 -12.48 1.87
C ASP A 125 12.97 -12.00 1.34
N ARG A 126 12.99 -11.10 0.35
CA ARG A 126 14.22 -10.43 -0.11
C ARG A 126 14.62 -9.27 0.81
N LEU A 127 13.64 -8.63 1.44
CA LEU A 127 13.88 -7.54 2.39
C LEU A 127 14.33 -8.07 3.75
N GLU A 128 13.68 -9.09 4.30
CA GLU A 128 14.04 -9.77 5.55
C GLU A 128 13.86 -11.28 5.37
N PRO A 129 14.96 -12.03 5.14
CA PRO A 129 14.91 -13.47 4.92
C PRO A 129 14.26 -14.27 6.05
N ASP A 130 14.38 -13.79 7.29
CA ASP A 130 13.80 -14.43 8.48
C ASP A 130 12.27 -14.26 8.57
N GLY A 131 11.71 -13.38 7.72
CA GLY A 131 10.28 -13.13 7.59
C GLY A 131 9.84 -11.81 8.22
N LEU A 132 8.77 -11.25 7.66
CA LEU A 132 8.08 -10.06 8.15
C LEU A 132 6.68 -10.42 8.63
N TRP A 133 6.30 -9.84 9.76
CA TRP A 133 4.95 -9.95 10.35
C TRP A 133 4.31 -8.58 10.43
N LEU A 134 3.04 -8.50 10.07
CA LEU A 134 2.20 -7.34 10.29
C LEU A 134 1.28 -7.65 11.46
N ALA A 135 1.46 -6.95 12.57
CA ALA A 135 0.60 -7.04 13.74
C ALA A 135 -0.26 -5.78 13.83
N ALA A 136 -1.58 -5.96 13.97
CA ALA A 136 -2.53 -4.89 14.20
C ALA A 136 -3.19 -5.07 15.56
N ASP A 137 -2.98 -4.10 16.44
CA ASP A 137 -3.61 -4.01 17.76
C ASP A 137 -4.71 -2.95 17.69
N ALA A 138 -5.96 -3.41 17.63
CA ALA A 138 -7.12 -2.53 17.52
C ALA A 138 -7.37 -1.72 18.81
N PRO A 139 -7.29 -2.30 20.04
CA PRO A 139 -7.34 -1.55 21.28
C PRO A 139 -6.30 -0.42 21.38
N GLU A 140 -5.03 -0.70 21.08
CA GLU A 140 -3.94 0.27 21.17
C GLU A 140 -3.81 1.16 19.93
N GLN A 141 -4.67 0.94 18.92
CA GLN A 141 -4.64 1.61 17.61
C GLN A 141 -3.24 1.62 16.96
N CYS A 142 -2.56 0.48 17.04
CA CYS A 142 -1.17 0.33 16.61
C CYS A 142 -1.06 -0.70 15.49
N VAL A 143 -0.25 -0.41 14.48
CA VAL A 143 0.15 -1.38 13.46
C VAL A 143 1.67 -1.40 13.38
N THR A 144 2.26 -2.58 13.55
CA THR A 144 3.71 -2.78 13.53
C THR A 144 4.09 -3.81 12.48
N VAL A 145 5.10 -3.48 11.66
CA VAL A 145 5.79 -4.46 10.81
C VAL A 145 7.07 -4.89 11.54
N GLY A 146 7.10 -6.13 12.00
CA GLY A 146 8.20 -6.73 12.76
C GLY A 146 8.90 -7.85 12.01
N ARG A 147 10.08 -8.25 12.50
CA ARG A 147 10.77 -9.46 12.06
C ARG A 147 10.30 -10.65 12.90
N ARG A 148 10.45 -11.85 12.36
CA ARG A 148 10.25 -13.09 13.14
C ARG A 148 11.32 -13.24 14.22
#